data_AF-A0A250XUQ5-F1
#
_entry.id   AF-A0A250XUQ5-F1
#
_cell.length_a   1.000
_cell.length_b   1.000
_cell.length_c   1.000
_cell.angle_alpha   90.00
_cell.angle_beta   90.00
_cell.angle_gamma   90.00
#
_symmetry.space_group_name_H-M   'P 1'
#
loop_
_entity.id
_entity.type
_entity.pdbx_description
1 polymer ?
#
loop_
_entity_poly.entity_id
_entity_poly.type
_entity_poly.pdbx_seq_one_letter_code
_entity_poly.pdbx_strand_id
1 'polypeptide(L)'
;MILSVIFSVVSLFAFFCQLFTLTKGGRFYITGFFQILAGLCVMSGAAIYTVRHSGWHLNTDYSYGFTYILAWVAFPLALLSGVIYVILRKRE
;
A
#
# COMPACT_ATOMS: atom_id res chain seq x y z
N MET A 1 6.32 -6.52 -5.33
CA MET A 1 5.41 -6.89 -4.22
C MET A 1 6.14 -7.09 -2.89
N ILE A 2 7.36 -7.64 -2.83
CA ILE A 2 8.11 -7.73 -1.55
C ILE A 2 8.40 -6.33 -0.97
N LEU A 3 8.82 -5.38 -1.81
CA LEU A 3 9.06 -3.99 -1.39
C LEU A 3 7.82 -3.32 -0.75
N SER A 4 6.62 -3.56 -1.29
CA SER A 4 5.39 -3.00 -0.71
C SER A 4 5.08 -3.59 0.65
N VAL A 5 5.37 -4.88 0.87
CA VAL A 5 5.20 -5.52 2.19
C VAL A 5 6.19 -4.92 3.20
N ILE A 6 7.46 -4.77 2.82
CA ILE A 6 8.48 -4.16 3.70
C ILE A 6 8.07 -2.74 4.10
N PHE A 7 7.69 -1.90 3.13
CA PHE A 7 7.25 -0.54 3.43
C PHE A 7 5.97 -0.50 4.28
N SER A 8 5.04 -1.44 4.07
CA SER A 8 3.82 -1.53 4.88
C SER A 8 4.08 -2.02 6.32
N VAL A 9 5.12 -2.83 6.55
CA VAL A 9 5.52 -3.22 7.91
C VAL A 9 6.23 -2.08 8.61
N VAL A 10 7.09 -1.35 7.89
CA VAL A 10 7.79 -0.17 8.43
C VAL A 10 6.80 0.94 8.78
N SER A 11 5.80 1.23 7.94
CA SER A 11 4.76 2.22 8.24
C SER A 11 3.92 1.84 9.47
N LEU A 12 3.61 0.55 9.63
CA LEU A 12 2.87 0.01 10.77
C LEU A 12 3.69 0.13 12.06
N PHE A 13 4.98 -0.22 12.03
CA PHE A 13 5.87 -0.03 13.18
C PHE A 13 6.06 1.45 13.53
N ALA A 14 6.26 2.29 12.51
CA ALA A 14 6.35 3.74 12.70
C ALA A 14 5.04 4.32 13.26
N PHE A 15 3.88 3.75 12.93
CA PHE A 15 2.60 4.14 13.50
C PHE A 15 2.52 3.81 14.99
N PHE A 16 2.94 2.60 15.39
CA PHE A 16 3.05 2.26 16.82
C PHE A 16 4.04 3.16 17.57
N CYS A 17 5.24 3.39 17.02
CA CYS A 17 6.21 4.31 17.63
C CYS A 17 5.63 5.71 17.77
N GLN A 18 4.95 6.24 16.74
CA GLN A 18 4.32 7.55 16.81
C GLN A 18 3.16 7.59 17.83
N LEU A 19 2.42 6.50 18.01
CA LEU A 19 1.33 6.44 18.99
C LEU A 19 1.84 6.67 20.42
N PHE A 20 2.98 6.05 20.77
CA PHE A 20 3.60 6.15 22.10
C PHE A 20 4.53 7.36 22.28
N THR A 21 5.24 7.79 21.24
CA THR A 21 6.23 8.88 21.32
C THR A 21 5.67 10.27 21.04
N LEU A 22 4.54 10.43 20.30
CA LEU A 22 4.03 11.78 20.02
C LEU A 22 3.47 12.46 21.28
N THR A 23 4.05 13.60 21.63
CA THR A 23 3.43 14.62 22.49
C THR A 23 2.15 15.18 21.84
N LYS A 24 1.22 15.66 22.67
CA LYS A 24 -0.12 16.13 22.27
C LYS A 24 0.00 17.14 21.11
N GLY A 25 -0.62 16.82 19.97
CA GLY A 25 -0.70 17.71 18.79
C GLY A 25 0.13 17.33 17.54
N GLY A 26 0.98 16.31 17.61
CA GLY A 26 1.75 15.83 16.45
C GLY A 26 0.88 15.17 15.35
N ARG A 27 1.32 15.30 14.09
CA ARG A 27 0.65 14.72 12.90
C ARG A 27 1.46 13.54 12.36
N PHE A 28 0.79 12.47 11.93
CA PHE A 28 1.39 11.22 11.47
C PHE A 28 1.82 11.26 9.99
N TYR A 29 2.61 12.28 9.61
CA TYR A 29 3.01 12.47 8.20
C TYR A 29 3.92 11.37 7.66
N ILE A 30 4.87 10.91 8.48
CA ILE A 30 5.89 9.94 8.05
C ILE A 30 5.26 8.57 7.75
N THR A 31 4.33 8.09 8.59
CA THR A 31 3.67 6.80 8.42
C THR A 31 2.78 6.77 7.18
N GLY A 32 1.99 7.84 6.98
CA GLY A 32 1.16 8.01 5.79
C GLY A 32 1.98 8.04 4.51
N PHE A 33 3.13 8.73 4.49
CA PHE A 33 4.02 8.77 3.32
C PHE A 33 4.55 7.37 2.94
N PHE A 34 5.05 6.60 3.91
CA PHE A 34 5.51 5.23 3.66
C PHE A 34 4.36 4.29 3.23
N GLN A 35 3.15 4.49 3.75
CA GLN A 35 1.97 3.70 3.37
C GLN A 35 1.53 3.99 1.92
N ILE A 36 1.57 5.26 1.50
CA ILE A 36 1.29 5.66 0.10
C ILE A 36 2.34 5.06 -0.83
N LEU A 37 3.62 5.09 -0.44
CA LEU A 37 4.71 4.50 -1.22
C LEU A 37 4.53 2.98 -1.37
N ALA A 38 4.11 2.28 -0.29
CA ALA A 38 3.77 0.87 -0.34
C ALA A 38 2.64 0.60 -1.35
N GLY A 39 1.59 1.43 -1.36
CA GLY A 39 0.49 1.36 -2.32
C GLY A 39 0.95 1.53 -3.78
N LEU A 40 1.82 2.51 -4.06
CA LEU A 40 2.41 2.72 -5.39
C LEU A 40 3.22 1.51 -5.86
N CYS A 41 3.95 0.85 -4.95
CA CYS A 41 4.67 -0.39 -5.26
C CYS A 41 3.73 -1.57 -5.59
N VAL A 42 2.56 -1.69 -4.92
CA VAL A 42 1.55 -2.70 -5.25
C VAL A 42 0.94 -2.43 -6.63
N MET A 43 0.53 -1.18 -6.89
CA MET A 43 -0.03 -0.76 -8.17
C MET A 43 0.94 -1.03 -9.33
N SER A 44 2.22 -0.68 -9.15
CA SER A 44 3.25 -0.91 -10.17
C SER A 44 3.43 -2.40 -10.45
N GLY A 45 3.40 -3.25 -9.41
CA GLY A 45 3.46 -4.71 -9.56
C GLY A 45 2.26 -5.29 -10.31
N ALA A 46 1.04 -4.85 -9.97
CA ALA A 46 -0.19 -5.28 -10.63
C ALA A 46 -0.24 -4.79 -12.10
N ALA A 47 0.21 -3.55 -12.37
CA ALA A 47 0.28 -3.00 -13.72
C ALA A 47 1.26 -3.78 -14.60
N ILE A 48 2.48 -4.06 -14.11
CA ILE A 48 3.48 -4.87 -14.84
C ILE A 48 2.92 -6.26 -15.12
N TYR A 49 2.25 -6.89 -14.15
CA TYR A 49 1.61 -8.20 -14.36
C TYR A 49 0.54 -8.13 -15.45
N THR A 50 -0.29 -7.08 -15.46
CA THR A 50 -1.33 -6.86 -16.49
C THR A 50 -0.73 -6.73 -17.89
N VAL A 51 0.30 -5.90 -18.05
CA VAL A 51 0.96 -5.64 -19.34
C VAL A 51 1.77 -6.84 -19.82
N ARG A 52 2.39 -7.60 -18.91
CA ARG A 52 3.12 -8.82 -19.27
C ARG A 52 2.19 -9.98 -19.60
N HIS A 53 1.01 -10.03 -18.98
CA HIS A 53 0.00 -11.06 -19.27
C HIS A 53 -0.46 -11.01 -20.74
N SER A 54 -0.64 -9.81 -21.32
CA SER A 54 -0.99 -9.67 -22.74
C SER A 54 0.12 -10.10 -23.71
N GLY A 55 1.38 -10.20 -23.26
CA GLY A 55 2.52 -10.58 -24.12
C GLY A 55 2.86 -12.07 -24.10
N TRP A 56 2.43 -12.84 -23.10
CA TRP A 56 2.76 -14.26 -22.95
C TRP A 56 1.57 -15.20 -23.22
N HIS A 57 0.34 -14.69 -23.30
CA HIS A 57 -0.86 -15.50 -23.56
C HIS A 57 -1.48 -15.14 -24.91
N LEU A 58 -0.76 -15.46 -25.98
CA LEU A 58 -1.27 -15.25 -27.34
C LEU A 58 -2.20 -16.39 -27.82
N ASN A 59 -2.33 -17.51 -27.07
CA ASN A 59 -3.01 -18.72 -27.56
C ASN A 59 -3.73 -19.57 -26.49
N THR A 60 -3.93 -19.09 -25.25
CA THR A 60 -4.62 -19.87 -24.22
C THR A 60 -5.47 -18.96 -23.33
N ASP A 61 -6.79 -19.23 -23.31
CA ASP A 61 -7.84 -18.54 -22.53
C ASP A 61 -7.70 -18.74 -21.00
N TYR A 62 -6.51 -18.54 -20.43
CA TYR A 62 -6.34 -18.53 -18.98
C TYR A 62 -6.75 -17.17 -18.41
N SER A 63 -7.82 -17.16 -17.61
CA SER A 63 -8.30 -15.98 -16.89
C SER A 63 -7.31 -15.51 -15.81
N TYR A 64 -7.38 -14.22 -15.47
CA TYR A 64 -6.60 -13.65 -14.37
C TYR A 64 -6.81 -14.42 -13.06
N GLY A 65 -5.73 -14.79 -12.39
CA GLY A 65 -5.80 -15.47 -11.09
C GLY A 65 -6.41 -14.59 -10.00
N PHE A 66 -7.08 -15.19 -9.00
CA PHE A 66 -7.73 -14.48 -7.89
C PHE A 66 -6.80 -13.48 -7.17
N THR A 67 -5.51 -13.80 -7.08
CA THR A 67 -4.47 -12.95 -6.49
C THR A 67 -4.29 -11.60 -7.20
N TYR A 68 -4.59 -11.53 -8.50
CA TYR A 68 -4.56 -10.29 -9.27
C TYR A 68 -5.67 -9.33 -8.83
N ILE A 69 -6.88 -9.86 -8.63
CA ILE A 69 -8.03 -9.09 -8.14
C ILE A 69 -7.73 -8.58 -6.73
N LEU A 70 -7.15 -9.44 -5.87
CA LEU A 70 -6.71 -9.04 -4.53
C LEU A 70 -5.66 -7.93 -4.56
N ALA A 71 -4.73 -7.93 -5.51
CA ALA A 71 -3.72 -6.87 -5.64
C ALA A 71 -4.35 -5.51 -5.99
N TRP A 72 -5.34 -5.51 -6.89
CA TRP A 72 -6.10 -4.30 -7.24
C TRP A 72 -6.98 -3.79 -6.11
N VAL A 73 -7.54 -4.68 -5.29
CA VAL A 73 -8.29 -4.30 -4.09
C VAL A 73 -7.36 -3.79 -2.98
N ALA A 74 -6.17 -4.38 -2.83
CA ALA A 74 -5.19 -3.95 -1.83
C ALA A 74 -4.65 -2.53 -2.08
N PHE A 75 -4.61 -2.08 -3.33
CA PHE A 75 -4.15 -0.74 -3.70
C PHE A 75 -4.98 0.41 -3.07
N PRO A 76 -6.31 0.53 -3.32
CA PRO A 76 -7.12 1.58 -2.73
C PRO A 76 -7.19 1.45 -1.20
N LEU A 77 -7.17 0.24 -0.65
CA LEU A 77 -7.08 0.01 0.80
C LEU A 77 -5.78 0.56 1.41
N ALA A 78 -4.64 0.35 0.75
CA ALA A 78 -3.36 0.92 1.18
C ALA A 78 -3.32 2.46 1.03
N LEU A 79 -3.91 2.99 -0.04
CA LEU A 79 -4.01 4.44 -0.23
C LEU A 79 -4.93 5.12 0.80
N LEU A 80 -6.13 4.57 1.03
CA LEU A 80 -7.07 5.06 2.03
C LEU A 80 -6.45 5.05 3.41
N SER A 81 -5.81 3.95 3.80
CA SER A 81 -5.12 3.89 5.10
C SER A 81 -4.00 4.93 5.21
N GLY A 82 -3.18 5.11 4.17
CA GLY A 82 -2.16 6.16 4.14
C GLY A 82 -2.74 7.57 4.29
N VAL A 83 -3.82 7.87 3.56
CA VAL A 83 -4.52 9.18 3.63
C VAL A 83 -5.13 9.40 5.01
N ILE A 84 -5.77 8.37 5.59
CA ILE A 84 -6.34 8.42 6.94
C ILE A 84 -5.24 8.73 7.96
N TYR A 85 -4.06 8.10 7.85
CA TYR A 85 -2.93 8.41 8.73
C TYR A 85 -2.43 9.84 8.59
N VAL A 86 -2.37 10.41 7.37
CA VAL A 86 -1.99 11.81 7.17
C VAL A 86 -3.01 12.79 7.77
N ILE A 87 -4.31 12.47 7.66
CA ILE A 87 -5.40 13.33 8.13
C ILE A 87 -5.60 13.22 9.65
N LEU A 88 -5.33 12.06 10.24
CA LEU A 88 -5.40 11.85 11.68
C LEU A 88 -4.42 12.79 12.41
N ARG A 89 -5.00 13.79 13.06
CA ARG A 89 -4.33 14.64 14.03
C ARG A 89 -4.62 14.06 15.41
N LYS A 90 -3.58 13.85 16.23
CA LYS A 90 -3.76 13.53 17.65
C LYS A 90 -4.55 14.67 18.31
N ARG A 91 -5.86 14.47 18.49
CA ARG A 91 -6.70 15.28 19.39
C ARG A 91 -6.39 14.82 20.82
N GLU A 92 -6.35 15.79 21.73
CA GLU A 92 -5.73 15.81 23.06
C GLU A 92 -5.59 14.48 23.83
#